data_AF-A0A955M0X6-F1
#
_entry.id   AF-A0A955M0X6-F1
#
_cell.length_a   1.000
_cell.length_b   1.000
_cell.length_c   1.000
_cell.angle_alpha   90.00
_cell.angle_beta   90.00
_cell.angle_gamma   90.00
#
_symmetry.space_group_name_H-M   'P 1'
#
loop_
_entity.id
_entity.type
_entity.pdbx_description
1 polymer ?
#
loop_
_entity_poly.entity_id
_entity_poly.type
_entity_poly.pdbx_seq_one_letter_code
_entity_poly.pdbx_strand_id
1 'polypeptide(L)' 'MPRILGVDIPREKRIEASLPYIYGIGPFQARKILDEANIDYDRRAKD' A
#
# COMPACT_ATOMS: atom_id res chain seq x y z
N MET A 1 6.78 9.46 7.97
CA MET A 1 5.57 8.69 7.61
C MET A 1 5.49 8.70 6.10
N PRO A 2 5.27 7.54 5.44
CA PRO A 2 5.03 7.53 4.00
C PRO A 2 3.69 8.23 3.75
N ARG A 3 3.70 9.21 2.87
CA ARG A 3 2.52 9.96 2.45
C ARG A 3 2.30 9.70 0.97
N ILE A 4 1.15 9.14 0.63
CA ILE A 4 0.75 8.86 -0.76
C ILE A 4 -0.50 9.68 -1.04
N LEU A 5 -0.46 10.53 -2.07
CA LEU A 5 -1.57 11.43 -2.46
C LEU A 5 -2.11 12.29 -1.30
N GLY A 6 -1.25 12.67 -0.35
CA GLY A 6 -1.67 13.44 0.82
C GLY A 6 -2.26 12.62 1.97
N VAL A 7 -2.39 11.30 1.81
CA VAL A 7 -2.84 10.37 2.85
C VAL A 7 -1.64 9.73 3.56
N ASP A 8 -1.65 9.78 4.89
CA ASP A 8 -0.64 9.14 5.72
C ASP A 8 -0.97 7.65 5.89
N ILE A 9 -0.07 6.77 5.45
CA ILE A 9 -0.27 5.31 5.53
C ILE A 9 0.57 4.68 6.65
N PRO A 10 0.08 3.60 7.29
CA PRO A 10 0.80 2.96 8.40
C PRO A 10 2.12 2.32 7.97
N ARG A 11 3.24 2.89 8.40
CA ARG A 11 4.59 2.48 7.98
C ARG A 11 4.99 1.04 8.37
N GLU A 12 4.47 0.53 9.49
CA GLU A 12 4.85 -0.78 10.03
C GLU A 12 3.96 -1.92 9.55
N LYS A 13 2.88 -1.60 8.80
CA LYS A 13 2.01 -2.61 8.20
C LYS A 13 2.57 -3.08 6.86
N ARG A 14 2.13 -4.27 6.44
CA ARG A 14 2.31 -4.77 5.07
C ARG A 14 1.76 -3.74 4.08
N ILE A 15 2.46 -3.55 2.96
CA ILE A 15 2.10 -2.58 1.93
C ILE A 15 0.70 -2.86 1.35
N GLU A 16 0.35 -4.15 1.18
CA GLU A 16 -0.97 -4.60 0.76
C GLU A 16 -2.10 -4.13 1.69
N ALA A 17 -1.86 -4.13 3.01
CA ALA A 17 -2.84 -3.68 4.00
C ALA A 17 -2.79 -2.16 4.24
N SER A 18 -1.74 -1.49 3.76
CA SER A 18 -1.52 -0.05 3.94
C SER A 18 -2.09 0.76 2.79
N LEU A 19 -2.04 0.25 1.55
CA LEU A 19 -2.62 0.90 0.38
C LEU A 19 -4.15 1.16 0.48
N PRO A 20 -4.96 0.28 1.11
CA PRO A 20 -6.39 0.51 1.25
C PRO A 20 -6.79 1.66 2.19
N TYR A 21 -5.83 2.30 2.86
CA TYR A 21 -6.08 3.56 3.57
C TYR A 21 -6.30 4.73 2.60
N ILE A 22 -5.90 4.58 1.34
CA ILE A 22 -6.14 5.55 0.28
C ILE A 22 -7.56 5.33 -0.26
N TYR A 23 -8.37 6.39 -0.25
CA TYR A 23 -9.73 6.34 -0.75
C TYR A 23 -9.77 5.87 -2.22
N GLY A 24 -10.63 4.90 -2.51
CA GLY A 24 -10.75 4.29 -3.84
C GLY A 24 -9.80 3.11 -4.10
N ILE A 25 -8.85 2.83 -3.21
CA ILE A 25 -8.00 1.63 -3.30
C ILE A 25 -8.58 0.54 -2.39
N GLY A 26 -9.22 -0.46 -2.98
CA GLY A 26 -9.63 -1.68 -2.28
C GLY A 26 -8.51 -2.72 -2.21
N PRO A 27 -8.72 -3.85 -1.51
CA PRO A 27 -7.74 -4.94 -1.44
C PRO A 27 -7.38 -5.54 -2.81
N PHE A 28 -8.36 -5.65 -3.71
CA PHE A 28 -8.12 -6.09 -5.09
C PHE A 28 -7.22 -5.12 -5.86
N GLN A 29 -7.52 -3.81 -5.76
CA GLN A 29 -6.75 -2.78 -6.45
C GLN A 29 -5.33 -2.66 -5.86
N ALA A 30 -5.18 -2.81 -4.54
CA ALA A 30 -3.88 -2.82 -3.87
C ALA A 30 -3.00 -3.96 -4.39
N ARG A 31 -3.51 -5.20 -4.49
CA ARG A 31 -2.78 -6.32 -5.07
C ARG A 31 -2.38 -6.07 -6.52
N LYS A 32 -3.34 -5.61 -7.33
CA LYS A 32 -3.08 -5.27 -8.74
C LYS A 32 -1.96 -4.24 -8.90
N ILE A 33 -1.96 -3.19 -8.09
CA ILE A 33 -0.90 -2.16 -8.10
C ILE A 33 0.46 -2.76 -7.71
N LEU A 34 0.48 -3.64 -6.70
CA LEU A 34 1.71 -4.30 -6.26
C LEU A 34 2.25 -5.28 -7.30
N ASP A 35 1.37 -6.00 -8.01
CA ASP A 35 1.72 -6.87 -9.13
C ASP A 35 2.32 -6.10 -10.29
N GLU A 36 1.66 -5.00 -10.70
CA GLU A 36 2.15 -4.10 -11.75
C GLU A 36 3.49 -3.45 -11.38
N ALA A 37 3.69 -3.15 -10.09
CA ALA A 37 4.94 -2.62 -9.56
C ALA A 37 6.00 -3.68 -9.27
N ASN A 38 5.67 -4.97 -9.40
CA ASN A 38 6.51 -6.12 -9.05
C ASN A 38 7.06 -6.03 -7.61
N ILE A 39 6.19 -5.65 -6.66
CA ILE A 39 6.50 -5.48 -5.23
C ILE A 39 5.84 -6.61 -4.44
N ASP A 40 6.61 -7.24 -3.55
CA ASP A 40 6.10 -8.26 -2.62
C ASP A 40 5.04 -7.69 -1.66
N TYR A 41 3.90 -8.38 -1.53
CA TYR A 41 2.79 -8.00 -0.65
C TYR A 41 3.13 -8.01 0.85
N ASP A 42 4.14 -8.79 1.25
CA ASP A 42 4.62 -8.91 2.63
C ASP A 42 5.60 -7.81 3.02
N ARG A 43 6.08 -7.02 2.05
CA ARG A 43 6.95 -5.88 2.30
C ARG A 43 6.23 -4.84 3.16
N ARG A 44 6.95 -4.19 4.08
CA ARG A 44 6.36 -3.13 4.90
C ARG A 44 6.27 -1.83 4.12
N ALA A 45 5.26 -1.01 4.40
CA ALA A 45 5.07 0.28 3.72
C ALA A 45 6.19 1.31 3.95
N LYS A 46 7.13 1.05 4.88
CA LYS A 46 8.32 1.88 5.10
C LYS A 46 9.50 1.50 4.22
N ASP A 47 9.51 0.27 3.70
CA ASP A 47 10.63 -0.32 2.96
C ASP A 47 10.38 -0.13 1.47
#